data_AF-A0A951RBR5-F1
#
_entry.id   AF-A0A951RBR5-F1
#
_cell.length_a   1.000
_cell.length_b   1.000
_cell.length_c   1.000
_cell.angle_alpha   90.00
_cell.angle_beta   90.00
_cell.angle_gamma   90.00
#
_symmetry.space_group_name_H-M   'P 1'
#
loop_
_entity.id
_entity.type
_entity.pdbx_description
1 polymer ?
#
loop_
_entity_poly.entity_id
_entity_poly.type
_entity_poly.pdbx_seq_one_letter_code
_entity_poly.pdbx_strand_id
1 'polypeptide(L)'
;MVKKMKKVLFVCTGNVFRSMSAEYALKKYLKDKKISGWEVNSAGIKAKKEVIDPKTIEVLEELGIKDIKHHQKKLTKNLLKEHDVIIAMAKNHYDFIRSKFNYKNVVLFNELAINKKESVLDIQDEVKDYLNNRKDVEDKIKKTVRYILNKTPDLFKRISERFFLFSDFIEGSKKHRNGFPFMKLYETKNTVTFMSIDIPQKEDGHILIIPKKRYEGLSEIPPLILKELMGSVVKVGTAISNDHTGYNVLINNGVDAGQYIFHSHIHLIPRKEGDGINIEIWKGRKMNSKEFIDLNKKLKKQIYKNKIKT
;
A
#
# COMPACT_ATOMS: atom_id res chain seq x y z
N MET A 1 12.67 -18.58 14.23
CA MET A 1 12.11 -17.22 14.42
C MET A 1 10.62 -17.25 14.13
N VAL A 2 9.77 -16.82 15.06
CA VAL A 2 8.31 -16.71 14.82
C VAL A 2 8.11 -15.70 13.68
N LYS A 3 7.50 -16.13 12.56
CA LYS A 3 7.20 -15.26 11.43
C LYS A 3 6.23 -14.18 11.92
N LYS A 4 6.69 -12.93 12.04
CA LYS A 4 5.87 -11.80 12.52
C LYS A 4 4.62 -11.71 11.66
N MET A 5 3.44 -11.83 12.27
CA MET A 5 2.15 -11.72 11.57
C MET A 5 2.01 -10.33 10.95
N LYS A 6 1.47 -10.28 9.74
CA LYS A 6 1.13 -9.04 9.03
C LYS A 6 -0.23 -8.54 9.49
N LYS A 7 -0.29 -7.28 9.92
CA LYS A 7 -1.47 -6.71 10.56
C LYS A 7 -2.16 -5.71 9.64
N VAL A 8 -3.44 -5.90 9.36
CA VAL A 8 -4.28 -5.05 8.52
C VAL A 8 -5.35 -4.37 9.36
N LEU A 9 -5.51 -3.05 9.20
CA LEU A 9 -6.54 -2.26 9.89
C LEU A 9 -7.48 -1.60 8.89
N PHE A 10 -8.76 -1.98 8.90
CA PHE A 10 -9.81 -1.27 8.17
C PHE A 10 -10.40 -0.14 9.01
N VAL A 11 -10.59 1.04 8.43
CA VAL A 11 -11.09 2.23 9.14
C VAL A 11 -12.32 2.79 8.46
N CYS A 12 -13.42 2.90 9.22
CA CYS A 12 -14.60 3.68 8.80
C CYS A 12 -15.03 4.70 9.87
N THR A 13 -16.28 5.18 9.84
CA THR A 13 -16.79 6.17 10.79
C THR A 13 -17.07 5.55 12.17
N GLY A 14 -18.04 4.65 12.21
CA GLY A 14 -18.58 4.06 13.45
C GLY A 14 -17.99 2.70 13.80
N ASN A 15 -17.30 2.01 12.88
CA ASN A 15 -16.82 0.64 13.10
C ASN A 15 -17.94 -0.38 13.42
N VAL A 16 -19.09 -0.24 12.78
CA VAL A 16 -20.24 -1.16 12.93
C VAL A 16 -20.82 -1.62 11.58
N PHE A 17 -20.27 -1.14 10.47
CA PHE A 17 -20.74 -1.45 9.11
C PHE A 17 -19.53 -1.70 8.18
N ARG A 18 -19.17 -0.76 7.30
CA ARG A 18 -18.13 -0.92 6.26
C ARG A 18 -16.80 -1.55 6.73
N SER A 19 -16.14 -1.01 7.76
CA SER A 19 -14.84 -1.54 8.20
C SER A 19 -14.94 -2.90 8.91
N MET A 20 -16.05 -3.15 9.61
CA MET A 20 -16.34 -4.45 10.21
C MET A 20 -16.59 -5.49 9.10
N SER A 21 -17.45 -5.19 8.12
CA SER A 21 -17.69 -6.08 6.99
C SER A 21 -16.40 -6.42 6.23
N ALA A 22 -15.50 -5.44 6.04
CA ALA A 22 -14.19 -5.66 5.41
C ALA A 22 -13.25 -6.54 6.26
N GLU A 23 -13.22 -6.34 7.57
CA GLU A 23 -12.46 -7.20 8.49
C GLU A 23 -12.92 -8.66 8.38
N TYR A 24 -14.23 -8.90 8.49
CA TYR A 24 -14.77 -10.26 8.46
C TYR A 24 -14.70 -10.91 7.08
N ALA A 25 -14.89 -10.13 6.01
CA ALA A 25 -14.70 -10.61 4.64
C ALA A 25 -13.27 -11.11 4.43
N LEU A 26 -12.26 -10.34 4.85
CA LEU A 26 -10.87 -10.75 4.72
C LEU A 26 -10.52 -11.94 5.62
N LYS A 27 -11.00 -11.97 6.87
CA LYS A 27 -10.84 -13.13 7.76
C LYS A 27 -11.41 -14.41 7.14
N LYS A 28 -12.61 -14.34 6.57
CA LYS A 28 -13.24 -15.46 5.86
C LYS A 28 -12.39 -15.90 4.68
N TYR A 29 -12.00 -14.97 3.81
CA TYR A 29 -11.17 -15.28 2.64
C TYR A 29 -9.87 -15.98 3.02
N LEU A 30 -9.16 -15.47 4.05
CA LEU A 30 -7.93 -16.08 4.56
C LEU A 30 -8.17 -17.51 5.08
N LYS A 31 -9.24 -17.71 5.86
CA LYS A 31 -9.63 -19.02 6.38
C LYS A 31 -9.95 -20.01 5.26
N ASP A 32 -10.80 -19.62 4.31
CA ASP A 32 -11.24 -20.46 3.20
C ASP A 32 -10.07 -20.87 2.29
N LYS A 33 -9.09 -19.97 2.11
CA LYS A 33 -7.87 -20.22 1.34
C LYS A 33 -6.73 -20.83 2.17
N LYS A 34 -6.95 -21.13 3.45
CA LYS A 34 -5.93 -21.67 4.38
C LYS A 34 -4.66 -20.81 4.45
N ILE A 35 -4.81 -19.49 4.35
CA ILE A 35 -3.71 -18.52 4.40
C ILE A 35 -3.47 -18.11 5.84
N SER A 36 -2.24 -18.31 6.32
CA SER A 36 -1.80 -17.95 7.67
C SER A 36 -0.86 -16.73 7.67
N GLY A 37 -0.51 -16.22 8.85
CA GLY A 37 0.44 -15.12 9.01
C GLY A 37 -0.17 -13.72 8.85
N TRP A 38 -1.50 -13.60 8.91
CA TRP A 38 -2.22 -12.33 8.85
C TRP A 38 -3.14 -12.15 10.05
N GLU A 39 -3.13 -10.94 10.60
CA GLU A 39 -4.08 -10.47 11.62
C GLU A 39 -4.90 -9.34 10.99
N VAL A 40 -6.22 -9.41 11.12
CA VAL A 40 -7.12 -8.45 10.50
C VAL A 40 -7.99 -7.82 11.58
N ASN A 41 -8.01 -6.50 11.60
CA ASN A 41 -8.75 -5.71 12.56
C ASN A 41 -9.48 -4.56 11.87
N SER A 42 -10.41 -3.95 12.60
CA SER A 42 -11.08 -2.73 12.18
C SER A 42 -11.22 -1.74 13.34
N ALA A 43 -11.37 -0.46 12.97
CA ALA A 43 -11.61 0.65 13.90
C ALA A 43 -12.46 1.76 13.25
N GLY A 44 -12.88 2.72 14.07
CA GLY A 44 -13.74 3.83 13.69
C GLY A 44 -13.17 5.18 14.10
N ILE A 45 -13.30 6.21 13.24
CA ILE A 45 -12.79 7.56 13.54
C ILE A 45 -13.63 8.31 14.60
N LYS A 46 -14.92 7.99 14.71
CA LYS A 46 -15.83 8.54 15.72
C LYS A 46 -16.14 7.53 16.81
N ALA A 47 -16.39 6.27 16.43
CA ALA A 47 -16.61 5.10 17.29
C ALA A 47 -17.33 5.42 18.63
N LYS A 48 -18.41 6.21 18.55
CA LYS A 48 -19.36 6.35 19.67
C LYS A 48 -20.16 5.05 19.74
N LYS A 49 -20.63 4.65 20.92
CA LYS A 49 -21.40 3.41 21.09
C LYS A 49 -22.56 3.40 20.10
N GLU A 50 -22.45 2.56 19.08
CA GLU A 50 -23.42 2.42 17.99
C GLU A 50 -23.82 0.94 17.92
N VAL A 51 -25.09 0.70 17.59
CA VAL A 51 -25.60 -0.66 17.40
C VAL A 51 -25.30 -1.09 15.96
N ILE A 52 -24.84 -2.32 15.80
CA ILE A 52 -24.70 -2.92 14.46
C ILE A 52 -26.11 -3.14 13.92
N ASP A 53 -26.39 -2.63 12.72
CA ASP A 53 -27.66 -2.88 12.07
C ASP A 53 -27.87 -4.40 11.89
N PRO A 54 -28.98 -4.99 12.38
CA PRO A 54 -29.23 -6.42 12.28
C PRO A 54 -29.10 -6.96 10.86
N LYS A 55 -29.47 -6.15 9.86
CA LYS A 55 -29.35 -6.53 8.46
C LYS A 55 -27.91 -6.77 8.03
N THR A 56 -26.97 -6.04 8.62
CA THR A 56 -25.54 -6.23 8.34
C THR A 56 -25.09 -7.61 8.80
N ILE A 57 -25.54 -8.06 9.98
CA ILE A 57 -25.23 -9.40 10.51
C ILE A 57 -25.87 -10.48 9.63
N GLU A 58 -27.17 -10.35 9.35
CA GLU A 58 -27.91 -11.28 8.48
C GLU A 58 -27.21 -11.50 7.13
N VAL A 59 -26.83 -10.42 6.44
CA VAL A 59 -26.16 -10.51 5.14
C VAL A 59 -24.77 -11.13 5.25
N LEU A 60 -24.03 -10.88 6.33
CA LEU A 60 -22.72 -11.52 6.55
C LEU A 60 -22.90 -13.03 6.78
N GLU A 61 -23.92 -13.43 7.53
CA GLU A 61 -24.25 -14.83 7.79
C GLU A 61 -24.72 -15.56 6.52
N GLU A 62 -25.58 -14.94 5.71
CA GLU A 62 -25.98 -15.41 4.36
C GLU A 62 -24.75 -15.71 3.49
N LEU A 63 -23.71 -14.88 3.60
CA LEU A 63 -22.47 -15.02 2.84
C LEU A 63 -21.43 -15.92 3.52
N GLY A 64 -21.84 -16.68 4.55
CA GLY A 64 -21.03 -17.71 5.19
C GLY A 64 -20.05 -17.18 6.24
N ILE A 65 -20.26 -15.98 6.78
CA ILE A 65 -19.51 -15.43 7.91
C ILE A 65 -20.37 -15.62 9.16
N LYS A 66 -20.08 -16.66 9.94
CA LYS A 66 -20.78 -17.00 11.19
C LYS A 66 -19.97 -16.55 12.42
N ASP A 67 -20.63 -16.55 13.58
CA ASP A 67 -20.02 -16.28 14.90
C ASP A 67 -19.32 -14.91 15.00
N ILE A 68 -20.00 -13.86 14.52
CA ILE A 68 -19.48 -12.49 14.51
C ILE A 68 -19.37 -11.94 15.94
N LYS A 69 -18.18 -12.06 16.53
CA LYS A 69 -17.83 -11.50 17.86
C LYS A 69 -17.16 -10.13 17.70
N HIS A 70 -17.89 -9.17 17.14
CA HIS A 70 -17.35 -7.84 16.88
C HIS A 70 -17.37 -6.96 18.13
N HIS A 71 -16.29 -6.21 18.33
CA HIS A 71 -16.21 -5.18 19.35
C HIS A 71 -15.80 -3.88 18.69
N GLN A 72 -16.67 -2.88 18.80
CA GLN A 72 -16.43 -1.55 18.27
C GLN A 72 -15.16 -0.95 18.91
N LYS A 73 -14.25 -0.46 18.08
CA LYS A 73 -12.98 0.15 18.51
C LYS A 73 -12.83 1.56 17.94
N LYS A 74 -12.42 2.49 18.79
CA LYS A 74 -12.01 3.82 18.37
C LYS A 74 -10.60 3.79 17.80
N LEU A 75 -10.40 4.44 16.66
CA LEU A 75 -9.09 4.58 16.07
C LEU A 75 -8.17 5.40 16.97
N THR A 76 -6.97 4.88 17.21
CA THR A 76 -5.93 5.55 17.99
C THR A 76 -4.61 5.58 17.21
N LYS A 77 -3.69 6.45 17.62
CA LYS A 77 -2.34 6.49 17.05
C LYS A 77 -1.56 5.19 17.28
N ASN A 78 -1.83 4.48 18.38
CA ASN A 78 -1.18 3.20 18.66
C ASN A 78 -1.65 2.12 17.68
N LEU A 79 -2.95 2.04 17.39
CA LEU A 79 -3.46 1.15 16.35
C LEU A 79 -2.77 1.41 15.00
N LEU A 80 -2.59 2.66 14.59
CA LEU A 80 -1.88 2.98 13.35
C LEU A 80 -0.41 2.52 13.33
N LYS A 81 0.26 2.49 14.48
CA LYS A 81 1.66 2.04 14.61
C LYS A 81 1.77 0.52 14.69
N GLU A 82 0.77 -0.14 15.27
CA GLU A 82 0.75 -1.59 15.45
C GLU A 82 0.44 -2.33 14.16
N HIS A 83 -0.18 -1.67 13.17
CA HIS A 83 -0.60 -2.32 11.93
C HIS A 83 0.32 -1.96 10.76
N ASP A 84 0.55 -2.93 9.87
CA ASP A 84 1.41 -2.79 8.70
C ASP A 84 0.67 -2.16 7.51
N VAL A 85 -0.67 -2.33 7.43
CA VAL A 85 -1.50 -1.70 6.38
C VAL A 85 -2.73 -1.06 6.98
N ILE A 86 -2.91 0.23 6.73
CA ILE A 86 -4.10 0.99 7.12
C ILE A 86 -4.97 1.26 5.90
N ILE A 87 -6.21 0.78 5.92
CA ILE A 87 -7.15 0.83 4.80
C ILE A 87 -8.36 1.66 5.20
N ALA A 88 -8.48 2.85 4.62
CA ALA A 88 -9.61 3.73 4.78
C ALA A 88 -10.77 3.30 3.85
N MET A 89 -11.99 3.23 4.39
CA MET A 89 -13.17 2.88 3.60
C MET A 89 -13.64 4.06 2.72
N ALA A 90 -13.36 5.31 3.09
CA ALA A 90 -13.73 6.49 2.33
C ALA A 90 -12.68 7.62 2.45
N LYS A 91 -12.74 8.60 1.53
CA LYS A 91 -11.81 9.74 1.46
C LYS A 91 -11.75 10.53 2.77
N ASN A 92 -12.89 10.78 3.41
CA ASN A 92 -12.91 11.47 4.70
C ASN A 92 -12.17 10.70 5.82
N HIS A 93 -12.15 9.35 5.80
CA HIS A 93 -11.35 8.56 6.75
C HIS A 93 -9.85 8.68 6.43
N TYR A 94 -9.50 8.61 5.15
CA TYR A 94 -8.14 8.81 4.65
C TYR A 94 -7.59 10.19 5.09
N ASP A 95 -8.37 11.25 4.84
CA ASP A 95 -7.99 12.62 5.21
C ASP A 95 -7.93 12.81 6.73
N PHE A 96 -8.88 12.22 7.47
CA PHE A 96 -8.86 12.25 8.93
C PHE A 96 -7.60 11.61 9.50
N ILE A 97 -7.20 10.43 9.01
CA ILE A 97 -5.99 9.74 9.48
C ILE A 97 -4.74 10.60 9.25
N ARG A 98 -4.62 11.17 8.04
CA ARG A 98 -3.48 12.01 7.65
C ARG A 98 -3.41 13.29 8.45
N SER A 99 -4.52 14.00 8.60
CA SER A 99 -4.58 15.28 9.33
C SER A 99 -4.46 15.10 10.84
N LYS A 100 -5.26 14.20 11.43
CA LYS A 100 -5.35 14.04 12.89
C LYS A 100 -4.12 13.39 13.49
N PHE A 101 -3.53 12.40 12.80
CA PHE A 101 -2.42 11.62 13.34
C PHE A 101 -1.08 11.89 12.67
N ASN A 102 -1.04 12.74 11.63
CA ASN A 102 0.13 12.94 10.77
C ASN A 102 0.67 11.61 10.22
N TYR A 103 -0.24 10.71 9.85
CA TYR A 103 0.09 9.36 9.38
C TYR A 103 -0.18 9.25 7.88
N LYS A 104 0.88 9.06 7.09
CA LYS A 104 0.81 9.14 5.61
C LYS A 104 0.54 7.79 4.93
N ASN A 105 0.88 6.68 5.59
CA ASN A 105 0.83 5.34 5.00
C ASN A 105 -0.56 4.70 5.06
N VAL A 106 -1.59 5.47 4.66
CA VAL A 106 -2.97 5.01 4.55
C VAL A 106 -3.34 4.87 3.07
N VAL A 107 -4.16 3.89 2.74
CA VAL A 107 -4.68 3.66 1.38
C VAL A 107 -6.19 3.49 1.40
N LEU A 108 -6.87 3.75 0.28
CA LEU A 108 -8.30 3.50 0.18
C LEU A 108 -8.59 2.03 -0.13
N PHE A 109 -9.72 1.53 0.35
CA PHE A 109 -10.21 0.18 0.00
C PHE A 109 -10.29 0.00 -1.52
N ASN A 110 -10.92 0.94 -2.24
CA ASN A 110 -11.07 0.85 -3.69
C ASN A 110 -9.75 1.05 -4.46
N GLU A 111 -8.75 1.67 -3.85
CA GLU A 111 -7.42 1.76 -4.44
C GLU A 111 -6.79 0.36 -4.49
N LEU A 112 -6.98 -0.45 -3.43
CA LEU A 112 -6.52 -1.83 -3.39
C LEU A 112 -7.44 -2.79 -4.15
N ALA A 113 -8.76 -2.61 -4.08
CA ALA A 113 -9.71 -3.52 -4.70
C ALA A 113 -9.78 -3.35 -6.23
N ILE A 114 -9.82 -2.11 -6.71
CA ILE A 114 -10.16 -1.80 -8.12
C ILE A 114 -9.26 -0.75 -8.76
N ASN A 115 -8.12 -0.38 -8.14
CA ASN A 115 -7.21 0.64 -8.66
C ASN A 115 -7.83 2.05 -8.82
N LYS A 116 -8.88 2.38 -8.05
CA LYS A 116 -9.52 3.70 -8.09
C LYS A 116 -9.43 4.39 -6.73
N LYS A 117 -9.04 5.67 -6.72
CA LYS A 117 -9.00 6.52 -5.51
C LYS A 117 -10.40 7.03 -5.15
N GLU A 118 -11.30 6.10 -4.86
CA GLU A 118 -12.72 6.35 -4.59
C GLU A 118 -13.13 5.81 -3.21
N SER A 119 -14.23 6.34 -2.68
CA SER A 119 -14.81 5.87 -1.43
C SER A 119 -15.68 4.63 -1.67
N VAL A 120 -15.72 3.73 -0.69
CA VAL A 120 -16.85 2.81 -0.51
C VAL A 120 -17.96 3.61 0.16
N LEU A 121 -18.98 3.97 -0.60
CA LEU A 121 -20.07 4.85 -0.16
C LEU A 121 -20.85 4.24 1.02
N ASP A 122 -21.17 5.08 2.00
CA ASP A 122 -21.99 4.73 3.16
C ASP A 122 -23.49 4.77 2.85
N ILE A 123 -24.32 4.42 3.83
CA ILE A 123 -25.79 4.51 3.71
C ILE A 123 -26.23 5.95 3.42
N GLN A 124 -25.82 6.88 4.27
CA GLN A 124 -26.14 8.31 4.17
C GLN A 124 -25.62 8.99 2.88
N ASP A 125 -24.68 8.37 2.18
CA ASP A 125 -24.12 8.92 0.95
C ASP A 125 -25.02 8.65 -0.27
N GLU A 126 -25.94 7.67 -0.19
CA GLU A 126 -26.80 7.25 -1.30
C GLU A 126 -28.29 7.23 -0.97
N VAL A 127 -28.67 6.91 0.27
CA VAL A 127 -30.07 6.79 0.68
C VAL A 127 -30.56 8.14 1.22
N LYS A 128 -31.44 8.79 0.45
CA LYS A 128 -32.18 9.97 0.91
C LYS A 128 -33.16 9.57 2.01
N ASP A 129 -33.24 10.38 3.07
CA ASP A 129 -34.06 10.11 4.25
C ASP A 129 -33.87 8.70 4.86
N TYR A 130 -32.60 8.32 5.03
CA TYR A 130 -32.23 7.00 5.57
C TYR A 130 -32.79 6.71 6.98
N LEU A 131 -33.31 7.71 7.69
CA LEU A 131 -33.95 7.54 8.98
C LEU A 131 -35.34 6.90 8.86
N ASN A 132 -36.07 7.18 7.77
CA ASN A 132 -37.43 6.69 7.56
C ASN A 132 -37.55 5.65 6.44
N ASN A 133 -36.53 5.49 5.60
CA ASN A 133 -36.57 4.58 4.45
C ASN A 133 -35.84 3.26 4.72
N ARG A 134 -36.47 2.38 5.52
CA ARG A 134 -35.86 1.11 5.95
C ARG A 134 -35.47 0.20 4.78
N LYS A 135 -36.34 0.09 3.77
CA LYS A 135 -36.13 -0.82 2.63
C LYS A 135 -34.85 -0.46 1.85
N ASP A 136 -34.67 0.81 1.53
CA ASP A 136 -33.49 1.24 0.76
C ASP A 136 -32.20 1.16 1.59
N VAL A 137 -32.30 1.40 2.91
CA VAL A 137 -31.18 1.15 3.84
C VAL A 137 -30.74 -0.30 3.80
N GLU A 138 -31.69 -1.25 3.90
CA GLU A 138 -31.37 -2.68 3.84
C GLU A 138 -30.77 -3.09 2.50
N ASP A 139 -31.31 -2.60 1.39
CA ASP A 139 -30.78 -2.88 0.07
C ASP A 139 -29.38 -2.29 -0.12
N LYS A 140 -29.12 -1.10 0.43
CA LYS A 140 -27.78 -0.50 0.45
C LYS A 140 -26.80 -1.31 1.30
N ILE A 141 -27.23 -1.80 2.46
CA ILE A 141 -26.44 -2.71 3.32
C ILE A 141 -26.05 -3.95 2.52
N LYS A 142 -27.03 -4.64 1.92
CA LYS A 142 -26.80 -5.83 1.08
C LYS A 142 -25.78 -5.57 -0.03
N LYS A 143 -25.99 -4.51 -0.82
CA LYS A 143 -25.11 -4.13 -1.93
C LYS A 143 -23.69 -3.87 -1.45
N THR A 144 -23.53 -3.12 -0.36
CA THR A 144 -22.21 -2.72 0.17
C THR A 144 -21.45 -3.91 0.74
N VAL A 145 -22.11 -4.78 1.52
CA VAL A 145 -21.48 -5.98 2.08
C VAL A 145 -21.05 -6.93 0.97
N ARG A 146 -21.93 -7.22 0.00
CA ARG A 146 -21.59 -8.08 -1.16
C ARG A 146 -20.45 -7.50 -1.98
N TYR A 147 -20.45 -6.18 -2.21
CA TYR A 147 -19.35 -5.50 -2.89
C TYR A 147 -18.01 -5.73 -2.17
N ILE A 148 -17.97 -5.52 -0.86
CA ILE A 148 -16.76 -5.70 -0.05
C ILE A 148 -16.25 -7.14 -0.15
N LEU A 149 -17.13 -8.14 0.01
CA LEU A 149 -16.74 -9.56 -0.08
C LEU A 149 -16.24 -9.92 -1.49
N ASN A 150 -16.97 -9.51 -2.53
CA ASN A 150 -16.61 -9.80 -3.92
C ASN A 150 -15.26 -9.19 -4.32
N LYS A 151 -14.88 -8.05 -3.71
CA LYS A 151 -13.60 -7.37 -3.96
C LYS A 151 -12.47 -7.76 -3.01
N THR A 152 -12.76 -8.55 -1.99
CA THR A 152 -11.76 -9.02 -1.03
C THR A 152 -10.61 -9.82 -1.66
N PRO A 153 -10.83 -10.71 -2.66
CA PRO A 153 -9.73 -11.42 -3.32
C PRO A 153 -8.73 -10.48 -4.02
N ASP A 154 -9.23 -9.50 -4.78
CA ASP A 154 -8.39 -8.51 -5.47
C ASP A 154 -7.66 -7.61 -4.48
N LEU A 155 -8.36 -7.15 -3.44
CA LEU A 155 -7.78 -6.37 -2.36
C LEU A 155 -6.66 -7.15 -1.67
N PHE A 156 -6.90 -8.41 -1.30
CA PHE A 156 -5.88 -9.23 -0.64
C PHE A 156 -4.68 -9.49 -1.55
N LYS A 157 -4.91 -9.80 -2.83
CA LYS A 157 -3.84 -9.93 -3.82
C LYS A 157 -2.94 -8.70 -3.79
N ARG A 158 -3.51 -7.50 -3.86
CA ARG A 158 -2.73 -6.25 -3.82
C ARG A 158 -2.02 -6.02 -2.49
N ILE A 159 -2.67 -6.29 -1.36
CA ILE A 159 -2.02 -6.19 -0.03
C ILE A 159 -0.82 -7.15 0.03
N SER A 160 -0.99 -8.40 -0.39
CA SER A 160 0.09 -9.40 -0.37
C SER A 160 1.27 -9.00 -1.26
N GLU A 161 1.01 -8.46 -2.45
CA GLU A 161 2.05 -7.99 -3.38
C GLU A 161 2.90 -6.87 -2.79
N ARG A 162 2.33 -6.01 -1.93
CA ARG A 162 3.10 -4.97 -1.23
C ARG A 162 4.19 -5.52 -0.33
N PHE A 163 4.05 -6.75 0.17
CA PHE A 163 4.99 -7.36 1.12
C PHE A 163 5.86 -8.44 0.51
N PHE A 164 5.30 -9.26 -0.37
CA PHE A 164 5.89 -10.55 -0.73
C PHE A 164 6.32 -10.63 -2.19
N LEU A 165 5.85 -9.74 -3.07
CA LEU A 165 6.09 -9.86 -4.52
C LEU A 165 7.56 -10.14 -4.86
N PHE A 166 8.47 -9.32 -4.36
CA PHE A 166 9.89 -9.50 -4.63
C PHE A 166 10.53 -10.68 -3.89
N SER A 167 10.09 -10.99 -2.67
CA SER A 167 10.56 -12.18 -1.97
C SER A 167 10.17 -13.45 -2.73
N ASP A 168 8.92 -13.52 -3.20
CA ASP A 168 8.41 -14.63 -4.00
C ASP A 168 9.20 -14.78 -5.32
N PHE A 169 9.59 -13.67 -5.94
CA PHE A 169 10.48 -13.69 -7.11
C PHE A 169 11.88 -14.19 -6.78
N ILE A 170 12.49 -13.69 -5.70
CA ILE A 170 13.82 -14.12 -5.26
C ILE A 170 13.83 -15.62 -4.94
N GLU A 171 12.79 -16.13 -4.29
CA GLU A 171 12.62 -17.53 -3.93
C GLU A 171 12.17 -18.41 -5.12
N GLY A 172 11.79 -17.81 -6.25
CA GLY A 172 11.36 -18.51 -7.46
C GLY A 172 9.93 -19.07 -7.41
N SER A 173 9.17 -18.76 -6.35
CA SER A 173 7.75 -19.12 -6.21
C SER A 173 6.82 -18.28 -7.09
N LYS A 174 7.31 -17.12 -7.56
CA LYS A 174 6.66 -16.30 -8.59
C LYS A 174 7.68 -16.02 -9.71
N LYS A 175 7.25 -16.18 -10.96
CA LYS A 175 8.10 -15.93 -12.16
C LYS A 175 7.52 -14.90 -13.12
N HIS A 176 6.28 -14.47 -12.91
CA HIS A 176 5.61 -13.45 -13.72
C HIS A 176 4.73 -12.52 -12.86
N ARG A 177 4.41 -11.35 -13.39
CA ARG A 177 3.37 -10.44 -12.89
C ARG A 177 2.53 -9.99 -14.07
N ASN A 178 1.21 -10.01 -13.90
CA ASN A 178 0.23 -9.65 -14.96
C ASN A 178 0.47 -10.32 -16.32
N GLY A 179 1.02 -11.53 -16.34
CA GLY A 179 1.35 -12.27 -17.57
C GLY A 179 2.75 -12.01 -18.12
N PHE A 180 3.50 -11.04 -17.60
CA PHE A 180 4.86 -10.72 -18.03
C PHE A 180 5.93 -11.37 -17.14
N PRO A 181 6.99 -11.96 -17.71
CA PRO A 181 8.05 -12.59 -16.93
C PRO A 181 8.92 -11.55 -16.22
N PHE A 182 9.42 -11.92 -15.03
CA PHE A 182 10.54 -11.24 -14.38
C PHE A 182 11.80 -12.02 -14.72
N MET A 183 12.62 -11.47 -15.61
CA MET A 183 13.85 -12.14 -16.04
C MET A 183 15.03 -11.65 -15.21
N LYS A 184 15.76 -12.56 -14.57
CA LYS A 184 16.98 -12.20 -13.84
C LYS A 184 18.05 -11.74 -14.85
N LEU A 185 18.59 -10.55 -14.63
CA LEU A 185 19.62 -9.94 -15.47
C LEU A 185 21.01 -10.06 -14.86
N TYR A 186 21.11 -9.82 -13.54
CA TYR A 186 22.37 -9.83 -12.81
C TYR A 186 22.11 -10.14 -11.34
N GLU A 187 23.05 -10.75 -10.64
CA GLU A 187 22.96 -10.93 -9.20
C GLU A 187 24.32 -10.85 -8.51
N THR A 188 24.27 -10.43 -7.25
CA THR A 188 25.41 -10.52 -6.33
C THR A 188 25.03 -11.41 -5.15
N LYS A 189 25.89 -11.46 -4.14
CA LYS A 189 25.59 -12.13 -2.88
C LYS A 189 24.33 -11.57 -2.22
N ASN A 190 24.15 -10.24 -2.19
CA ASN A 190 23.05 -9.60 -1.45
C ASN A 190 22.03 -8.87 -2.34
N THR A 191 22.24 -8.78 -3.64
CA THR A 191 21.36 -8.05 -4.57
C THR A 191 20.97 -8.91 -5.76
N VAL A 192 19.86 -8.56 -6.39
CA VAL A 192 19.41 -9.16 -7.64
C VAL A 192 18.76 -8.09 -8.50
N THR A 193 19.03 -8.17 -9.80
CA THR A 193 18.50 -7.29 -10.83
C THR A 193 17.56 -8.09 -11.73
N PHE A 194 16.38 -7.54 -11.99
CA PHE A 194 15.41 -8.13 -12.91
C PHE A 194 15.01 -7.14 -14.00
N MET A 195 14.73 -7.67 -15.18
CA MET A 195 13.97 -6.99 -16.21
C MET A 195 12.49 -7.26 -16.03
N SER A 196 11.68 -6.21 -16.15
CA SER A 196 10.23 -6.24 -16.05
C SER A 196 9.63 -5.47 -17.23
N ILE A 197 8.62 -6.06 -17.88
CA ILE A 197 7.87 -5.43 -18.98
C ILE A 197 6.60 -4.72 -18.45
N ASP A 198 6.32 -4.82 -17.13
CA ASP A 198 5.09 -4.31 -16.48
C ASP A 198 4.84 -2.80 -16.60
N ILE A 199 5.79 -1.99 -17.08
CA ILE A 199 5.56 -0.58 -17.39
C ILE A 199 5.44 -0.44 -18.91
N PRO A 200 4.23 -0.45 -19.46
CA PRO A 200 4.05 -0.20 -20.88
C PRO A 200 4.26 1.30 -21.10
N GLN A 201 5.37 1.69 -21.74
CA GLN A 201 5.41 2.79 -22.71
C GLN A 201 6.80 2.98 -23.35
N LYS A 202 6.82 2.83 -24.69
CA LYS A 202 7.84 3.25 -25.68
C LYS A 202 9.28 2.72 -25.60
N GLU A 203 9.85 2.42 -24.44
CA GLU A 203 11.28 2.07 -24.29
C GLU A 203 11.52 0.60 -23.88
N ASP A 204 12.78 0.15 -24.02
CA ASP A 204 13.25 -1.25 -23.91
C ASP A 204 13.23 -1.84 -22.47
N GLY A 205 12.09 -1.72 -21.79
CA GLY A 205 11.78 -2.38 -20.51
C GLY A 205 12.06 -1.54 -19.26
N HIS A 206 11.75 -2.11 -18.10
CA HIS A 206 11.94 -1.51 -16.78
C HIS A 206 12.78 -2.43 -15.90
N ILE A 207 13.98 -1.98 -15.52
CA ILE A 207 14.89 -2.77 -14.70
C ILE A 207 14.70 -2.42 -13.22
N LEU A 208 14.67 -3.46 -12.38
CA LEU A 208 14.53 -3.36 -10.94
C LEU A 208 15.74 -3.99 -10.26
N ILE A 209 16.45 -3.22 -9.44
CA ILE A 209 17.57 -3.69 -8.63
C ILE A 209 17.12 -3.69 -7.17
N ILE A 210 17.15 -4.86 -6.54
CA ILE A 210 16.61 -5.06 -5.19
C ILE A 210 17.62 -5.79 -4.29
N PRO A 211 17.61 -5.51 -2.97
CA PRO A 211 18.29 -6.37 -2.01
C PRO A 211 17.55 -7.72 -1.90
N LYS A 212 18.28 -8.82 -1.73
CA LYS A 212 17.69 -10.16 -1.51
C LYS A 212 16.95 -10.21 -0.17
N LYS A 213 17.50 -9.57 0.86
CA LYS A 213 16.79 -9.36 2.13
C LYS A 213 15.81 -8.20 2.00
N ARG A 214 14.65 -8.35 2.62
CA ARG A 214 13.61 -7.33 2.63
C ARG A 214 13.93 -6.17 3.59
N TYR A 215 13.87 -4.96 3.05
CA TYR A 215 13.96 -3.66 3.74
C TYR A 215 12.83 -2.77 3.23
N GLU A 216 12.08 -2.05 4.07
CA GLU A 216 10.93 -1.27 3.56
C GLU A 216 11.35 -0.10 2.70
N GLY A 217 12.38 0.63 3.12
CA GLY A 217 12.95 1.73 2.36
C GLY A 217 14.46 1.81 2.49
N LEU A 218 15.05 2.67 1.66
CA LEU A 218 16.49 2.93 1.58
C LEU A 218 17.18 3.09 2.96
N SER A 219 16.55 3.78 3.91
CA SER A 219 17.14 4.06 5.23
C SER A 219 17.32 2.84 6.14
N GLU A 220 16.69 1.71 5.80
CA GLU A 220 16.81 0.46 6.56
C GLU A 220 17.91 -0.46 6.02
N ILE A 221 18.45 -0.15 4.83
CA ILE A 221 19.47 -0.98 4.19
C ILE A 221 20.83 -0.73 4.87
N PRO A 222 21.52 -1.79 5.36
CA PRO A 222 22.86 -1.66 5.91
C PRO A 222 23.85 -1.08 4.89
N PRO A 223 24.84 -0.27 5.32
CA PRO A 223 25.78 0.40 4.41
C PRO A 223 26.48 -0.53 3.41
N LEU A 224 26.89 -1.73 3.85
CA LEU A 224 27.55 -2.71 2.98
C LEU A 224 26.62 -3.21 1.86
N ILE A 225 25.36 -3.49 2.18
CA ILE A 225 24.37 -3.93 1.19
C ILE A 225 24.01 -2.77 0.26
N LEU A 226 23.91 -1.55 0.78
CA LEU A 226 23.65 -0.36 -0.02
C LEU A 226 24.78 -0.10 -1.03
N LYS A 227 26.04 -0.31 -0.62
CA LYS A 227 27.20 -0.26 -1.53
C LYS A 227 27.09 -1.27 -2.66
N GLU A 228 26.72 -2.52 -2.36
CA GLU A 228 26.50 -3.55 -3.39
C GLU A 228 25.33 -3.20 -4.33
N LEU A 229 24.25 -2.61 -3.79
CA LEU A 229 23.08 -2.16 -4.54
C LEU A 229 23.48 -1.08 -5.55
N MET A 230 24.23 -0.08 -5.12
CA MET A 230 24.74 0.98 -6.01
C MET A 230 25.78 0.46 -7.01
N GLY A 231 26.62 -0.51 -6.61
CA GLY A 231 27.52 -1.19 -7.55
C GLY A 231 26.77 -1.92 -8.67
N SER A 232 25.62 -2.51 -8.34
CA SER A 232 24.73 -3.13 -9.33
C SER A 232 24.10 -2.09 -10.27
N VAL A 233 23.74 -0.91 -9.76
CA VAL A 233 23.26 0.23 -10.57
C VAL A 233 24.32 0.64 -11.59
N VAL A 234 25.56 0.85 -11.16
CA VAL A 234 26.66 1.25 -12.05
C VAL A 234 26.89 0.17 -13.11
N LYS A 235 27.01 -1.10 -12.70
CA LYS A 235 27.27 -2.23 -13.62
C LYS A 235 26.21 -2.35 -14.72
N VAL A 236 24.93 -2.29 -14.34
CA VAL A 236 23.80 -2.44 -15.27
C VAL A 236 23.58 -1.16 -16.08
N GLY A 237 23.75 0.01 -15.46
CA GLY A 237 23.67 1.30 -16.14
C GLY A 237 24.71 1.44 -17.26
N THR A 238 25.96 1.05 -16.99
CA THR A 238 27.00 1.00 -18.04
C THR A 238 26.62 0.07 -19.19
N ALA A 239 25.99 -1.07 -18.92
CA ALA A 239 25.53 -1.96 -19.97
C ALA A 239 24.39 -1.34 -20.81
N ILE A 240 23.43 -0.67 -20.16
CA ILE A 240 22.34 0.05 -20.85
C ILE A 240 22.90 1.14 -21.78
N SER A 241 23.89 1.91 -21.30
CA SER A 241 24.50 3.01 -22.06
C SER A 241 25.22 2.60 -23.34
N ASN A 242 25.40 1.31 -23.62
CA ASN A 242 25.93 0.85 -24.91
C ASN A 242 24.94 1.04 -26.06
N ASP A 243 23.63 0.88 -25.79
CA ASP A 243 22.56 0.89 -26.80
C ASP A 243 21.52 2.00 -26.56
N HIS A 244 21.72 2.81 -25.52
CA HIS A 244 20.80 3.86 -25.07
C HIS A 244 21.56 5.16 -24.81
N THR A 245 20.92 6.30 -25.05
CA THR A 245 21.53 7.63 -24.83
C THR A 245 21.50 8.04 -23.35
N GLY A 246 20.80 7.30 -22.50
CA GLY A 246 20.83 7.49 -21.06
C GLY A 246 19.99 6.49 -20.29
N TYR A 247 19.89 6.69 -18.99
CA TYR A 247 18.96 5.99 -18.11
C TYR A 247 18.58 6.85 -16.91
N ASN A 248 17.37 6.67 -16.38
CA ASN A 248 16.99 7.26 -15.09
C ASN A 248 17.25 6.28 -13.96
N VAL A 249 17.68 6.80 -12.81
CA VAL A 249 17.73 6.07 -11.54
C VAL A 249 16.65 6.66 -10.62
N LEU A 250 15.68 5.85 -10.20
CA LEU A 250 14.61 6.29 -9.30
C LEU A 250 14.51 5.35 -8.10
N ILE A 251 14.35 5.93 -6.91
CA ILE A 251 14.07 5.20 -5.67
C ILE A 251 12.90 5.92 -4.99
N ASN A 252 11.80 5.20 -4.78
CA ASN A 252 10.61 5.74 -4.13
C ASN A 252 10.58 5.29 -2.67
N ASN A 253 10.63 6.25 -1.74
CA ASN A 253 10.54 6.00 -0.31
C ASN A 253 9.24 6.59 0.26
N GLY A 254 8.29 5.72 0.59
CA GLY A 254 6.97 6.07 1.12
C GLY A 254 5.91 6.25 0.04
N VAL A 255 4.64 6.10 0.46
CA VAL A 255 3.47 6.09 -0.45
C VAL A 255 3.35 7.38 -1.27
N ASP A 256 3.55 8.53 -0.62
CA ASP A 256 3.46 9.84 -1.28
C ASP A 256 4.56 10.05 -2.34
N ALA A 257 5.68 9.31 -2.25
CA ALA A 257 6.74 9.30 -3.24
C ALA A 257 6.50 8.25 -4.35
N GLY A 258 5.34 7.59 -4.37
CA GLY A 258 5.00 6.56 -5.36
C GLY A 258 5.44 5.14 -4.97
N GLN A 259 5.89 4.90 -3.74
CA GLN A 259 6.26 3.55 -3.31
C GLN A 259 5.02 2.68 -3.12
N TYR A 260 4.91 1.63 -3.95
CA TYR A 260 3.82 0.66 -3.86
C TYR A 260 4.27 -0.65 -3.18
N ILE A 261 5.44 -1.16 -3.57
CA ILE A 261 6.03 -2.37 -2.98
C ILE A 261 6.95 -1.94 -1.84
N PHE A 262 6.67 -2.40 -0.62
CA PHE A 262 7.43 -2.07 0.57
C PHE A 262 8.68 -2.94 0.70
N HIS A 263 9.36 -3.17 -0.40
CA HIS A 263 10.68 -3.79 -0.45
C HIS A 263 11.53 -2.84 -1.27
N SER A 264 12.49 -2.17 -0.66
CA SER A 264 13.28 -1.11 -1.27
C SER A 264 13.86 -1.58 -2.61
N HIS A 265 13.63 -0.81 -3.66
CA HIS A 265 14.03 -1.15 -5.01
C HIS A 265 14.47 0.10 -5.75
N ILE A 266 15.48 -0.07 -6.60
CA ILE A 266 15.94 0.95 -7.52
C ILE A 266 15.35 0.63 -8.88
N HIS A 267 14.65 1.60 -9.45
CA HIS A 267 14.22 1.59 -10.83
C HIS A 267 15.37 2.10 -11.68
N LEU A 268 15.74 1.33 -12.70
CA LEU A 268 16.65 1.74 -13.75
C LEU A 268 15.85 1.72 -15.06
N ILE A 269 15.66 2.90 -15.64
CA ILE A 269 14.77 3.09 -16.80
C ILE A 269 15.63 3.53 -17.98
N PRO A 270 15.91 2.67 -18.96
CA PRO A 270 16.62 3.03 -20.19
C PRO A 270 15.93 4.19 -20.91
N ARG A 271 16.71 5.07 -21.54
CA ARG A 271 16.24 6.27 -22.24
C ARG A 271 16.86 6.37 -23.62
N LYS A 272 16.08 6.87 -24.57
CA LYS A 272 16.53 7.22 -25.91
C LYS A 272 16.27 8.68 -26.19
N GLU A 273 17.08 9.26 -27.07
CA GLU A 273 16.83 10.61 -27.55
C GLU A 273 15.45 10.66 -28.21
N GLY A 274 14.64 11.66 -27.83
CA GLY A 274 13.30 11.83 -28.40
C GLY A 274 12.22 10.87 -27.88
N ASP A 275 12.47 10.10 -26.81
CA ASP A 275 11.47 9.16 -26.24
C ASP A 275 10.19 9.84 -25.70
N GLY A 276 10.22 11.17 -25.55
CA GLY A 276 9.09 11.97 -25.12
C GLY A 276 8.79 11.90 -23.62
N ILE A 277 9.66 11.28 -22.81
CA ILE A 277 9.52 11.23 -21.36
C ILE A 277 10.19 12.46 -20.75
N ASN A 278 9.38 13.37 -20.20
CA ASN A 278 9.85 14.54 -19.46
C ASN A 278 9.57 14.37 -17.96
N ILE A 279 10.64 14.37 -17.14
CA ILE A 279 10.58 14.13 -15.68
C ILE A 279 10.53 15.46 -14.91
N GLU A 280 10.69 16.61 -15.57
CA GLU A 280 10.78 17.92 -14.94
C GLU A 280 9.43 18.55 -14.56
N ILE A 281 8.32 17.81 -14.68
CA ILE A 281 6.96 18.32 -14.38
C ILE A 281 6.70 18.34 -12.86
N TRP A 282 7.62 18.88 -12.07
CA TRP A 282 7.40 19.15 -10.64
C TRP A 282 6.79 20.54 -10.52
N LYS A 283 5.47 20.61 -10.29
CA LYS A 283 4.83 21.87 -9.89
C LYS A 283 5.34 22.28 -8.50
N GLY A 284 6.43 23.04 -8.47
CA GLY A 284 7.02 23.53 -7.24
C GLY A 284 6.11 24.50 -6.51
N ARG A 285 5.99 24.35 -5.18
CA ARG A 285 5.45 25.43 -4.34
C ARG A 285 6.48 26.55 -4.30
N LYS A 286 6.09 27.78 -4.63
CA LYS A 286 6.92 28.97 -4.39
C LYS A 286 7.09 29.13 -2.86
N MET A 287 8.33 29.26 -2.43
CA MET A 287 8.69 29.41 -1.01
C MET A 287 9.52 30.68 -0.85
N ASN A 288 9.23 31.49 0.17
CA ASN A 288 10.00 32.72 0.41
C ASN A 288 11.32 32.43 1.15
N SER A 289 12.24 33.41 1.16
CA SER A 289 13.58 33.25 1.75
C SER A 289 13.54 32.86 3.23
N LYS A 290 12.60 33.41 4.00
CA LYS A 290 12.44 33.08 5.42
C LYS A 290 12.03 31.63 5.60
N GLU A 291 10.99 31.18 4.88
CA GLU A 291 10.54 29.78 4.88
C GLU A 291 11.67 28.82 4.48
N PHE A 292 12.48 29.19 3.47
CA PHE A 292 13.63 28.38 3.02
C PHE A 292 14.70 28.24 4.11
N ILE A 293 15.07 29.35 4.75
CA ILE A 293 16.07 29.36 5.84
C ILE A 293 15.57 28.55 7.04
N ASP A 294 14.31 28.74 7.42
CA ASP A 294 13.71 28.03 8.55
C ASP A 294 13.61 26.52 8.27
N LEU A 295 13.25 26.13 7.05
CA LEU A 295 13.28 24.73 6.61
C LEU A 295 14.69 24.15 6.70
N ASN A 296 15.71 24.86 6.21
CA ASN A 296 17.11 24.42 6.29
C ASN A 296 17.57 24.22 7.74
N LYS A 297 17.30 25.18 8.64
CA LYS A 297 17.61 25.06 10.07
C LYS A 297 16.92 23.85 10.70
N LYS A 298 15.64 23.64 10.39
CA LYS A 298 14.85 22.50 10.87
C LYS A 298 15.45 21.17 10.39
N LEU A 299 15.79 21.05 9.11
CA LEU A 299 16.36 19.83 8.53
C LEU A 299 17.73 19.52 9.13
N LYS A 300 18.62 20.52 9.28
CA LYS A 300 19.91 20.34 9.95
C LYS A 300 19.74 19.75 11.35
N LYS A 301 18.83 20.32 12.16
CA LYS A 301 18.54 19.79 13.51
C LYS A 301 18.04 18.34 13.48
N GLN A 302 17.23 17.97 12.49
CA GLN A 302 16.75 16.60 12.33
C GLN A 302 17.86 15.63 11.93
N ILE A 303 18.76 16.04 11.03
CA ILE A 303 19.92 15.24 10.59
C ILE A 303 20.82 14.90 11.80
N TYR A 304 21.20 15.91 12.60
CA TYR A 304 22.07 15.68 13.76
C TYR A 304 21.40 14.88 14.89
N LYS A 305 20.07 14.91 14.97
CA LYS A 305 19.31 14.09 15.93
C LYS A 305 19.24 12.62 15.49
N ASN A 306 19.16 12.37 14.19
CA ASN A 306 19.05 11.04 13.62
C ASN A 306 20.45 10.45 13.41
N LYS A 307 21.02 9.81 14.44
CA LYS A 307 22.20 8.97 14.23
C LYS A 307 21.80 7.84 13.28
N ILE A 308 22.44 7.79 12.11
CA ILE A 308 22.39 6.61 11.24
C ILE A 308 22.89 5.45 12.10
N LYS A 309 22.10 4.37 12.22
CA LYS A 309 22.61 3.12 12.79
C LYS A 309 23.64 2.58 11.81
N THR A 310 24.89 3.00 11.97
CA THR A 310 26.05 2.46 11.26
C THR A 310 26.30 1.04 11.70
#